data_AF-A0A524J090-F1
#
_entry.id   AF-A0A524J090-F1
#
_cell.length_a   1.000
_cell.length_b   1.000
_cell.length_c   1.000
_cell.angle_alpha   90.00
_cell.angle_beta   90.00
_cell.angle_gamma   90.00
#
_symmetry.space_group_name_H-M   'P 1'
#
loop_
_entity.id
_entity.type
_entity.pdbx_description
1 polymer ?
#
loop_
_entity_poly.entity_id
_entity_poly.type
_entity_poly.pdbx_seq_one_letter_code
_entity_poly.pdbx_strand_id
1 'polypeptide(L)'
;MSKMIRRLVPFVFALLVLAASAPGAAASAAREFPNQSLGNRGENVRAIQGFLLAHDVVAPTDGIFAKSTRAAVKTFQAANGLTAKGVVGDSTWAKLVVRVSLGSTGEAVKVLQRQLNAKRQAGLEVDGDFDVATRKALNAFRSHVGMPRTGKVGPLTWRRLIAHFELPRFKVNNLCDYSVGNGAANWGTSAAIGQLEAAASAFQGKGHGRVSVGDVSREHGGDIPLHATHEVGLDVDIRLIRDAGDQCRWGTNRLWSTYDRSATRQLIKAIRAAAPGHVKLIYFNDPVLINEGLTTWYAGHDDHLHVRYCERSYEIARYRC
;
A
#
# COMPACT_ATOMS: atom_id res chain seq x y z
N MET A 1 -70.30 39.28 -16.24
CA MET A 1 -69.85 38.93 -14.88
C MET A 1 -69.11 37.60 -14.93
N SER A 2 -67.78 37.60 -14.85
CA SER A 2 -66.98 36.63 -14.09
C SER A 2 -65.49 36.94 -14.33
N LYS A 3 -64.79 37.23 -13.24
CA LYS A 3 -63.35 37.54 -13.20
C LYS A 3 -62.57 36.23 -13.23
N MET A 4 -61.56 36.09 -14.09
CA MET A 4 -60.50 35.10 -13.89
C MET A 4 -59.14 35.79 -13.90
N ILE A 5 -58.66 36.04 -12.68
CA ILE A 5 -57.31 36.51 -12.37
C ILE A 5 -56.38 35.30 -12.55
N ARG A 6 -55.55 35.29 -13.60
CA ARG A 6 -54.40 34.38 -13.69
C ARG A 6 -53.27 34.98 -12.84
N ARG A 7 -53.06 34.44 -11.64
CA ARG A 7 -51.87 34.71 -10.83
C ARG A 7 -50.70 33.93 -11.43
N LEU A 8 -49.71 34.64 -11.96
CA LEU A 8 -48.37 34.10 -12.25
C LEU A 8 -47.63 33.96 -10.92
N VAL A 9 -47.27 32.74 -10.55
CA VAL A 9 -46.36 32.45 -9.44
C VAL A 9 -44.96 32.37 -10.05
N PRO A 10 -43.98 33.20 -9.65
CA PRO A 10 -42.60 33.01 -10.07
C PRO A 10 -42.02 31.83 -9.27
N PHE A 11 -41.62 30.77 -9.98
CA PHE A 11 -40.78 29.71 -9.42
C PHE A 11 -39.41 30.31 -9.09
N VAL A 12 -39.14 30.55 -7.81
CA VAL A 12 -37.79 30.80 -7.32
C VAL A 12 -37.07 29.45 -7.27
N PHE A 13 -36.20 29.20 -8.24
CA PHE A 13 -35.23 28.10 -8.17
C PHE A 13 -34.23 28.43 -7.06
N ALA A 14 -34.43 27.86 -5.87
CA ALA A 14 -33.40 27.84 -4.85
C ALA A 14 -32.29 26.91 -5.35
N LEU A 15 -31.20 27.52 -5.85
CA LEU A 15 -29.98 26.80 -6.21
C LEU A 15 -29.38 26.25 -4.91
N LEU A 16 -29.66 24.98 -4.59
CA LEU A 16 -28.98 24.27 -3.52
C LEU A 16 -27.53 24.05 -4.00
N VAL A 17 -26.61 24.90 -3.58
CA VAL A 17 -25.18 24.64 -3.72
C VAL A 17 -24.89 23.47 -2.79
N LEU A 18 -24.82 22.25 -3.35
CA LEU A 18 -24.17 21.14 -2.66
C LEU A 18 -22.70 21.55 -2.48
N ALA A 19 -22.33 21.88 -1.25
CA ALA A 19 -20.94 21.89 -0.86
C ALA A 19 -20.39 20.48 -1.10
N ALA A 20 -19.60 20.32 -2.16
CA ALA A 20 -18.82 19.12 -2.37
C ALA A 20 -17.93 18.91 -1.15
N SER A 21 -18.20 17.84 -0.40
CA SER A 21 -17.30 17.38 0.66
C SER A 21 -15.92 17.10 0.04
N ALA A 22 -14.91 17.78 0.58
CA ALA A 22 -13.57 17.87 0.03
C ALA A 22 -12.85 16.51 -0.07
N PRO A 23 -11.95 16.32 -1.06
CA PRO A 23 -10.98 15.22 -1.08
C PRO A 23 -9.86 15.53 -0.08
N GLY A 24 -10.17 15.48 1.22
CA GLY A 24 -9.28 15.96 2.29
C GLY A 24 -8.32 14.90 2.85
N ALA A 25 -8.74 13.63 2.90
CA ALA A 25 -7.97 12.58 3.57
C ALA A 25 -6.75 12.13 2.75
N ALA A 26 -6.91 11.91 1.45
CA ALA A 26 -5.83 11.47 0.57
C ALA A 26 -4.77 12.56 0.31
N ALA A 27 -5.16 13.84 0.33
CA ALA A 27 -4.23 14.97 0.19
C ALA A 27 -3.38 15.21 1.46
N SER A 28 -3.84 14.75 2.62
CA SER A 28 -3.12 14.86 3.91
C SER A 28 -1.94 13.89 4.00
N ALA A 29 -2.13 12.62 3.59
CA ALA A 29 -1.09 11.58 3.70
C ALA A 29 0.19 11.88 2.91
N ALA A 30 0.14 12.72 1.87
CA ALA A 30 1.30 13.11 1.07
C ALA A 30 2.17 14.22 1.72
N ARG A 31 1.81 14.73 2.91
CA ARG A 31 2.53 15.80 3.61
C ARG A 31 3.66 15.28 4.52
N GLU A 32 3.56 14.04 5.00
CA GLU A 32 4.49 13.46 5.98
C GLU A 32 5.12 12.17 5.43
N PHE A 33 6.24 11.74 6.01
CA PHE A 33 6.72 10.39 5.74
C PHE A 33 5.83 9.34 6.43
N PRO A 34 5.58 8.17 5.80
CA PRO A 34 4.84 7.09 6.45
C PRO A 34 5.60 6.57 7.67
N ASN A 35 4.88 6.41 8.78
CA ASN A 35 5.43 5.78 9.99
C ASN A 35 5.77 4.31 9.71
N GLN A 36 6.94 3.87 10.18
CA GLN A 36 7.36 2.46 10.08
C GLN A 36 7.81 1.94 11.45
N SER A 37 7.39 0.72 11.77
CA SER A 37 7.59 0.09 13.08
C SER A 37 7.68 -1.43 12.97
N LEU A 38 7.93 -2.09 14.11
CA LEU A 38 8.05 -3.54 14.21
C LEU A 38 6.84 -4.26 13.61
N GLY A 39 7.09 -5.12 12.63
CA GLY A 39 6.06 -5.87 11.90
C GLY A 39 5.84 -5.38 10.47
N ASN A 40 6.19 -4.12 10.16
CA ASN A 40 6.14 -3.63 8.79
C ASN A 40 7.09 -4.40 7.87
N ARG A 41 6.72 -4.45 6.61
CA ARG A 41 7.46 -5.11 5.53
C ARG A 41 7.31 -4.31 4.24
N GLY A 42 8.31 -4.35 3.38
CA GLY A 42 8.23 -3.80 2.02
C GLY A 42 9.38 -2.86 1.70
N GLU A 43 9.27 -2.18 0.56
CA GLU A 43 10.34 -1.35 0.03
C GLU A 43 10.62 -0.11 0.88
N ASN A 44 9.63 0.41 1.62
CA ASN A 44 9.86 1.48 2.59
C ASN A 44 10.74 1.01 3.77
N VAL A 45 10.59 -0.23 4.22
CA VAL A 45 11.48 -0.82 5.23
C VAL A 45 12.87 -1.04 4.66
N ARG A 46 12.96 -1.53 3.41
CA ARG A 46 14.25 -1.69 2.73
C ARG A 46 14.96 -0.35 2.50
N ALA A 47 14.20 0.73 2.32
CA ALA A 47 14.74 2.09 2.27
C ALA A 47 15.34 2.51 3.62
N ILE A 48 14.64 2.27 4.74
CA ILE A 48 15.17 2.52 6.08
C ILE A 48 16.48 1.76 6.29
N GLN A 49 16.47 0.48 5.98
CA GLN A 49 17.63 -0.41 6.09
C GLN A 49 18.82 0.09 5.25
N GLY A 50 18.58 0.49 3.99
CA GLY A 50 19.63 1.05 3.13
C GLY A 50 20.15 2.40 3.61
N PHE A 51 19.30 3.28 4.14
CA PHE A 51 19.76 4.54 4.73
C PHE A 51 20.55 4.31 6.02
N LEU A 52 20.16 3.35 6.86
CA LEU A 52 20.94 2.98 8.04
C LEU A 52 22.36 2.57 7.65
N LEU A 53 22.50 1.74 6.61
CA LEU A 53 23.81 1.37 6.06
C LEU A 53 24.58 2.58 5.52
N ALA A 54 23.90 3.54 4.87
CA ALA A 54 24.52 4.78 4.40
C ALA A 54 24.98 5.72 5.54
N HIS A 55 24.53 5.47 6.78
CA HIS A 55 25.00 6.12 8.01
C HIS A 55 25.92 5.20 8.84
N ASP A 56 26.51 4.17 8.22
CA ASP A 56 27.40 3.18 8.84
C ASP A 56 26.74 2.40 10.01
N VAL A 57 25.40 2.34 10.04
CA VAL A 57 24.63 1.54 10.99
C VAL A 57 24.28 0.20 10.36
N VAL A 58 24.87 -0.88 10.89
CA VAL A 58 24.61 -2.25 10.42
C VAL A 58 23.12 -2.58 10.52
N ALA A 59 22.53 -2.95 9.38
CA ALA A 59 21.15 -3.37 9.27
C ALA A 59 21.00 -4.48 8.21
N PRO A 60 20.06 -5.43 8.37
CA PRO A 60 19.67 -6.31 7.27
C PRO A 60 19.05 -5.48 6.14
N THR A 61 19.04 -5.98 4.90
CA THR A 61 18.40 -5.32 3.74
C THR A 61 17.24 -6.14 3.18
N ASP A 62 16.60 -6.96 4.02
CA ASP A 62 15.55 -7.93 3.66
C ASP A 62 14.15 -7.31 3.46
N GLY A 63 13.97 -6.02 3.80
CA GLY A 63 12.69 -5.33 3.78
C GLY A 63 11.74 -5.75 4.90
N ILE A 64 12.22 -6.36 5.99
CA ILE A 64 11.43 -6.78 7.16
C ILE A 64 11.83 -5.94 8.37
N PHE A 65 10.87 -5.25 8.98
CA PHE A 65 11.12 -4.44 10.17
C PHE A 65 11.08 -5.35 11.40
N ALA A 66 12.11 -6.17 11.52
CA ALA A 66 12.29 -7.13 12.62
C ALA A 66 12.95 -6.46 13.84
N LYS A 67 13.20 -7.27 14.89
CA LYS A 67 13.91 -6.80 16.10
C LYS A 67 15.30 -6.22 15.78
N SER A 68 16.00 -6.77 14.79
CA SER A 68 17.30 -6.29 14.31
C SER A 68 17.19 -4.88 13.70
N THR A 69 16.28 -4.66 12.75
CA THR A 69 16.03 -3.32 12.18
C THR A 69 15.59 -2.33 13.25
N ARG A 70 14.75 -2.74 14.20
CA ARG A 70 14.36 -1.89 15.34
C ARG A 70 15.56 -1.47 16.18
N ALA A 71 16.49 -2.38 16.45
CA ALA A 71 17.72 -2.07 17.20
C ALA A 71 18.64 -1.11 16.42
N ALA A 72 18.79 -1.31 15.12
CA ALA A 72 19.54 -0.41 14.24
C ALA A 72 18.93 1.00 14.21
N VAL A 73 17.59 1.12 14.09
CA VAL A 73 16.88 2.40 14.18
C VAL A 73 17.11 3.08 15.52
N LYS A 74 17.07 2.34 16.63
CA LYS A 74 17.35 2.91 17.96
C LYS A 74 18.78 3.45 18.08
N THR A 75 19.75 2.74 17.52
CA THR A 75 21.16 3.15 17.46
C THR A 75 21.30 4.45 16.68
N PHE A 76 20.71 4.51 15.48
CA PHE A 76 20.68 5.72 14.67
C PHE A 76 20.01 6.89 15.40
N GLN A 77 18.86 6.66 16.04
CA GLN A 77 18.13 7.67 16.78
C GLN A 77 18.97 8.25 17.92
N ALA A 78 19.60 7.40 18.74
CA ALA A 78 20.47 7.82 19.84
C ALA A 78 21.66 8.65 19.34
N ALA A 79 22.34 8.19 18.29
CA ALA A 79 23.46 8.91 17.68
C ALA A 79 23.08 10.28 17.10
N ASN A 80 21.80 10.47 16.76
CA ASN A 80 21.29 11.69 16.13
C ASN A 80 20.48 12.60 17.08
N GLY A 81 20.55 12.37 18.39
CA GLY A 81 19.85 13.18 19.40
C GLY A 81 18.33 13.03 19.36
N LEU A 82 17.82 11.91 18.86
CA LEU A 82 16.40 11.56 18.87
C LEU A 82 16.10 10.60 20.02
N THR A 83 14.87 10.61 20.53
CA THR A 83 14.41 9.56 21.44
C THR A 83 14.44 8.20 20.73
N ALA A 84 15.21 7.25 21.26
CA ALA A 84 15.40 5.91 20.69
C ALA A 84 14.19 4.98 20.85
N LYS A 85 13.04 5.37 20.28
CA LYS A 85 11.78 4.60 20.33
C LYS A 85 11.82 3.35 19.45
N GLY A 86 12.69 3.34 18.43
CA GLY A 86 12.76 2.26 17.43
C GLY A 86 11.58 2.28 16.45
N VAL A 87 10.92 3.43 16.32
CA VAL A 87 9.86 3.73 15.34
C VAL A 87 10.39 4.83 14.44
N VAL A 88 10.26 4.66 13.12
CA VAL A 88 10.69 5.66 12.14
C VAL A 88 9.48 6.50 11.76
N GLY A 89 9.33 7.64 12.44
CA GLY A 89 8.38 8.70 12.06
C GLY A 89 9.08 9.89 11.40
N ASP A 90 8.34 10.97 11.14
CA ASP A 90 8.82 12.11 10.35
C ASP A 90 10.16 12.70 10.85
N SER A 91 10.33 12.85 12.17
CA SER A 91 11.59 13.34 12.76
C SER A 91 12.78 12.41 12.55
N THR A 92 12.55 11.10 12.49
CA THR A 92 13.60 10.11 12.19
C THR A 92 13.90 10.13 10.70
N TRP A 93 12.87 10.13 9.85
CA TRP A 93 13.03 10.22 8.40
C TRP A 93 13.79 11.47 7.96
N ALA A 94 13.49 12.63 8.55
CA ALA A 94 14.13 13.90 8.25
C ALA A 94 15.67 13.86 8.45
N LYS A 95 16.15 13.04 9.40
CA LYS A 95 17.59 12.82 9.63
C LYS A 95 18.14 11.63 8.85
N LEU A 96 17.33 10.60 8.64
CA LEU A 96 17.74 9.34 8.04
C LEU A 96 17.98 9.46 6.53
N VAL A 97 17.16 10.22 5.80
CA VAL A 97 17.30 10.33 4.35
C VAL A 97 18.59 11.01 3.93
N VAL A 98 19.27 10.44 2.93
CA VAL A 98 20.54 10.95 2.40
C VAL A 98 20.31 11.72 1.11
N ARG A 99 20.90 12.91 0.98
CA ARG A 99 20.81 13.68 -0.27
C ARG A 99 21.68 13.03 -1.34
N VAL A 100 21.12 12.82 -2.53
CA VAL A 100 21.85 12.28 -3.69
C VAL A 100 21.59 13.13 -4.94
N SER A 101 22.53 13.12 -5.88
CA SER A 101 22.43 13.78 -7.18
C SER A 101 23.14 12.95 -8.25
N LEU A 102 23.01 13.34 -9.53
CA LEU A 102 23.76 12.70 -10.61
C LEU A 102 25.25 12.61 -10.23
N GLY A 103 25.85 11.42 -10.39
CA GLY A 103 27.22 11.10 -10.01
C GLY A 103 27.42 10.67 -8.55
N SER A 104 26.41 10.76 -7.69
CA SER A 104 26.45 10.09 -6.37
C SER A 104 26.50 8.58 -6.54
N THR A 105 27.14 7.89 -5.59
CA THR A 105 27.19 6.42 -5.54
C THR A 105 26.79 5.88 -4.16
N GLY A 106 26.55 4.57 -4.05
CA GLY A 106 26.39 3.85 -2.77
C GLY A 106 24.94 3.55 -2.36
N GLU A 107 24.75 3.19 -1.08
CA GLU A 107 23.48 2.63 -0.58
C GLU A 107 22.28 3.57 -0.74
N ALA A 108 22.48 4.88 -0.56
CA ALA A 108 21.42 5.86 -0.76
C ALA A 108 20.91 5.91 -2.22
N VAL A 109 21.79 5.64 -3.18
CA VAL A 109 21.40 5.55 -4.60
C VAL A 109 20.67 4.24 -4.88
N LYS A 110 21.12 3.13 -4.31
CA LYS A 110 20.37 1.86 -4.40
C LYS A 110 18.97 1.99 -3.81
N VAL A 111 18.80 2.75 -2.72
CA VAL A 111 17.48 3.08 -2.18
C VAL A 111 16.65 3.85 -3.22
N LEU A 112 17.23 4.83 -3.90
CA LEU A 112 16.53 5.60 -4.95
C LEU A 112 16.07 4.69 -6.09
N GLN A 113 16.96 3.84 -6.60
CA GLN A 113 16.68 2.92 -7.70
C GLN A 113 15.58 1.92 -7.33
N ARG A 114 15.66 1.30 -6.15
CA ARG A 114 14.63 0.37 -5.65
C ARG A 114 13.27 1.04 -5.49
N GLN A 115 13.25 2.24 -4.93
CA GLN A 115 12.01 3.00 -4.77
C GLN A 115 11.41 3.38 -6.13
N LEU A 116 12.21 3.90 -7.08
CA LEU A 116 11.69 4.19 -8.43
C LEU A 116 11.18 2.94 -9.14
N ASN A 117 11.83 1.79 -8.97
CA ASN A 117 11.38 0.50 -9.49
C ASN A 117 10.06 0.05 -8.86
N ALA A 118 9.94 0.10 -7.54
CA ALA A 118 8.73 -0.34 -6.83
C ALA A 118 7.54 0.57 -7.09
N LYS A 119 7.77 1.88 -7.04
CA LYS A 119 6.74 2.91 -7.14
C LYS A 119 6.26 3.12 -8.56
N ARG A 120 7.19 3.13 -9.53
CA ARG A 120 6.90 3.55 -10.92
C ARG A 120 7.34 2.54 -11.98
N GLN A 121 7.71 1.32 -11.58
CA GLN A 121 8.16 0.26 -12.50
C GLN A 121 9.29 0.73 -13.43
N ALA A 122 10.21 1.54 -12.92
CA ALA A 122 11.21 2.24 -13.71
C ALA A 122 12.20 1.32 -14.45
N GLY A 123 12.32 0.05 -14.04
CA GLY A 123 13.17 -0.95 -14.70
C GLY A 123 14.67 -0.65 -14.60
N LEU A 124 15.10 0.07 -13.57
CA LEU A 124 16.49 0.40 -13.32
C LEU A 124 17.24 -0.82 -12.79
N GLU A 125 18.51 -0.93 -13.16
CA GLU A 125 19.47 -1.71 -12.40
C GLU A 125 19.66 -1.09 -11.01
N VAL A 126 19.97 -1.93 -10.01
CA VAL A 126 20.22 -1.48 -8.63
C VAL A 126 21.71 -1.64 -8.34
N ASP A 127 22.53 -0.89 -9.07
CA ASP A 127 24.00 -0.88 -8.99
C ASP A 127 24.52 0.08 -7.91
N GLY A 128 23.73 1.09 -7.56
CA GLY A 128 24.13 2.14 -6.65
C GLY A 128 24.83 3.31 -7.33
N ASP A 129 24.79 3.43 -8.66
CA ASP A 129 25.33 4.56 -9.41
C ASP A 129 24.21 5.48 -9.88
N PHE A 130 24.27 6.76 -9.47
CA PHE A 130 23.26 7.73 -9.89
C PHE A 130 23.63 8.24 -11.28
N ASP A 131 23.30 7.42 -12.26
CA ASP A 131 23.58 7.59 -13.67
C ASP A 131 22.47 8.36 -14.42
N VAL A 132 22.59 8.43 -15.74
CA VAL A 132 21.62 9.11 -16.61
C VAL A 132 20.28 8.38 -16.64
N ALA A 133 20.25 7.04 -16.55
CA ALA A 133 19.01 6.28 -16.51
C ALA A 133 18.24 6.56 -15.21
N THR A 134 18.93 6.53 -14.07
CA THR A 134 18.37 6.89 -12.75
C THR A 134 17.82 8.31 -12.75
N ARG A 135 18.54 9.27 -13.37
CA ARG A 135 18.07 10.66 -13.52
C ARG A 135 16.81 10.76 -14.38
N LYS A 136 16.74 10.00 -15.48
CA LYS A 136 15.57 9.95 -16.36
C LYS A 136 14.34 9.42 -15.60
N ALA A 137 14.49 8.31 -14.88
CA ALA A 137 13.43 7.74 -14.06
C ALA A 137 12.96 8.69 -12.94
N LEU A 138 13.89 9.36 -12.25
CA LEU A 138 13.56 10.37 -11.25
C LEU A 138 12.76 11.54 -11.86
N ASN A 139 13.16 12.03 -13.03
CA ASN A 139 12.45 13.11 -13.70
C ASN A 139 11.06 12.69 -14.18
N ALA A 140 10.89 11.43 -14.61
CA ALA A 140 9.58 10.88 -14.92
C ALA A 140 8.68 10.82 -13.67
N PHE A 141 9.21 10.34 -12.53
CA PHE A 141 8.51 10.37 -11.25
C PHE A 141 8.08 11.79 -10.87
N ARG A 142 9.01 12.75 -10.89
CA ARG A 142 8.73 14.15 -10.54
C ARG A 142 7.68 14.77 -11.43
N SER A 143 7.77 14.53 -12.74
CA SER A 143 6.77 14.99 -13.71
C SER A 143 5.39 14.44 -13.37
N HIS A 144 5.32 13.17 -12.99
CA HIS A 144 4.09 12.51 -12.62
C HIS A 144 3.47 13.06 -11.32
N VAL A 145 4.27 13.34 -10.30
CA VAL A 145 3.78 13.91 -9.03
C VAL A 145 3.76 15.45 -8.99
N GLY A 146 3.91 16.13 -10.14
CA GLY A 146 3.86 17.59 -10.23
C GLY A 146 4.99 18.33 -9.50
N MET A 147 6.17 17.71 -9.35
CA MET A 147 7.32 18.29 -8.66
C MET A 147 8.28 19.03 -9.60
N PRO A 148 8.91 20.14 -9.16
CA PRO A 148 9.98 20.80 -9.91
C PRO A 148 11.15 19.86 -10.21
N ARG A 149 11.69 19.95 -11.43
CA ARG A 149 12.86 19.17 -11.89
C ARG A 149 14.17 19.82 -11.43
N THR A 150 14.48 19.72 -10.13
CA THR A 150 15.78 20.17 -9.58
C THR A 150 16.87 19.10 -9.75
N GLY A 151 18.15 19.45 -9.66
CA GLY A 151 19.24 18.46 -9.82
C GLY A 151 19.47 17.50 -8.64
N LYS A 152 18.90 17.76 -7.47
CA LYS A 152 19.19 17.04 -6.20
C LYS A 152 17.96 16.33 -5.66
N VAL A 153 18.12 15.11 -5.16
CA VAL A 153 17.11 14.39 -4.38
C VAL A 153 17.27 14.81 -2.92
N GLY A 154 16.42 15.74 -2.49
CA GLY A 154 16.36 16.22 -1.12
C GLY A 154 15.21 15.64 -0.30
N PRO A 155 15.06 16.04 0.98
CA PRO A 155 14.00 15.54 1.86
C PRO A 155 12.59 15.60 1.27
N LEU A 156 12.25 16.66 0.54
CA LEU A 156 10.95 16.76 -0.14
C LEU A 156 10.77 15.71 -1.24
N THR A 157 11.81 15.41 -2.02
CA THR A 157 11.75 14.36 -3.07
C THR A 157 11.63 12.99 -2.42
N TRP A 158 12.40 12.72 -1.38
CA TRP A 158 12.32 11.47 -0.64
C TRP A 158 10.94 11.25 -0.02
N ARG A 159 10.37 12.28 0.61
CA ARG A 159 9.03 12.19 1.20
C ARG A 159 7.97 11.84 0.16
N ARG A 160 7.99 12.52 -0.98
CA ARG A 160 7.05 12.25 -2.08
C ARG A 160 7.23 10.85 -2.65
N LEU A 161 8.46 10.38 -2.80
CA LEU A 161 8.74 9.04 -3.33
C LEU A 161 8.34 7.93 -2.35
N ILE A 162 8.72 8.05 -1.07
CA ILE A 162 8.45 7.05 -0.02
C ILE A 162 6.95 6.98 0.30
N ALA A 163 6.22 8.10 0.27
CA ALA A 163 4.79 8.15 0.53
C ALA A 163 3.94 7.71 -0.68
N HIS A 164 4.51 7.64 -1.89
CA HIS A 164 3.77 7.21 -3.07
C HIS A 164 3.38 5.73 -2.94
N PHE A 165 2.19 5.40 -3.41
CA PHE A 165 1.71 4.01 -3.41
C PHE A 165 2.50 3.18 -4.44
N GLU A 166 2.50 1.88 -4.27
CA GLU A 166 3.10 0.94 -5.22
C GLU A 166 2.08 -0.06 -5.73
N LEU A 167 2.36 -0.57 -6.93
CA LEU A 167 1.64 -1.69 -7.51
C LEU A 167 2.24 -3.01 -7.00
N PRO A 168 1.41 -4.02 -6.67
CA PRO A 168 1.91 -5.38 -6.50
C PRO A 168 2.72 -5.83 -7.71
N ARG A 169 3.77 -6.60 -7.48
CA ARG A 169 4.63 -7.15 -8.53
C ARG A 169 3.97 -8.33 -9.24
N PHE A 170 2.95 -8.05 -10.05
CA PHE A 170 2.21 -9.04 -10.84
C PHE A 170 3.06 -9.82 -11.85
N LYS A 171 4.24 -9.30 -12.21
CA LYS A 171 5.20 -9.99 -13.10
C LYS A 171 5.97 -11.09 -12.38
N VAL A 172 5.99 -11.08 -11.05
CA VAL A 172 6.53 -12.20 -10.26
C VAL A 172 5.45 -13.27 -10.20
N ASN A 173 5.82 -14.52 -10.47
CA ASN A 173 4.89 -15.64 -10.69
C ASN A 173 4.05 -16.08 -9.46
N ASN A 174 3.86 -15.23 -8.45
CA ASN A 174 3.06 -15.50 -7.24
C ASN A 174 1.74 -14.69 -7.18
N LEU A 175 1.64 -13.59 -7.93
CA LEU A 175 0.44 -12.74 -7.97
C LEU A 175 -0.16 -12.67 -9.38
N CYS A 176 -1.44 -12.32 -9.45
CA CYS A 176 -2.09 -11.94 -10.70
C CYS A 176 -3.12 -10.84 -10.41
N ASP A 177 -3.22 -9.90 -11.34
CA ASP A 177 -4.25 -8.87 -11.32
C ASP A 177 -5.56 -9.45 -11.83
N TYR A 178 -6.66 -9.21 -11.11
CA TYR A 178 -7.99 -9.35 -11.68
C TYR A 178 -8.72 -8.01 -11.55
N SER A 179 -9.00 -7.38 -12.69
CA SER A 179 -9.81 -6.17 -12.72
C SER A 179 -11.28 -6.54 -12.53
N VAL A 180 -11.96 -5.82 -11.63
CA VAL A 180 -13.42 -5.85 -11.47
C VAL A 180 -14.12 -4.70 -12.21
N GLY A 181 -13.40 -3.99 -13.10
CA GLY A 181 -13.95 -2.88 -13.87
C GLY A 181 -13.80 -1.50 -13.23
N ASN A 182 -13.11 -1.40 -12.08
CA ASN A 182 -12.87 -0.13 -11.36
C ASN A 182 -11.62 0.63 -11.82
N GLY A 183 -11.03 0.24 -12.96
CA GLY A 183 -9.82 0.86 -13.51
C GLY A 183 -8.54 0.45 -12.78
N ALA A 184 -7.53 1.32 -12.79
CA ALA A 184 -6.23 1.08 -12.13
C ALA A 184 -6.33 1.26 -10.62
N ALA A 185 -6.95 0.28 -9.95
CA ALA A 185 -7.31 0.32 -8.54
C ALA A 185 -6.43 -0.57 -7.65
N ASN A 186 -5.28 -1.07 -8.13
CA ASN A 186 -4.42 -1.97 -7.37
C ASN A 186 -3.28 -1.26 -6.61
N TRP A 187 -3.40 0.03 -6.31
CA TRP A 187 -2.33 0.79 -5.65
C TRP A 187 -2.44 0.69 -4.13
N GLY A 188 -1.36 0.29 -3.47
CA GLY A 188 -1.32 0.14 -2.03
C GLY A 188 -0.16 0.88 -1.36
N THR A 189 -0.26 1.05 -0.05
CA THR A 189 0.90 1.46 0.75
C THR A 189 1.99 0.40 0.63
N SER A 190 3.26 0.80 0.76
CA SER A 190 4.37 -0.17 0.68
C SER A 190 4.27 -1.27 1.74
N ALA A 191 3.70 -0.94 2.90
CA ALA A 191 3.45 -1.92 3.95
C ALA A 191 2.40 -2.96 3.52
N ALA A 192 1.24 -2.54 3.01
CA ALA A 192 0.21 -3.48 2.57
C ALA A 192 0.70 -4.36 1.41
N ILE A 193 1.36 -3.77 0.41
CA ILE A 193 1.87 -4.52 -0.74
C ILE A 193 2.97 -5.49 -0.31
N GLY A 194 3.92 -5.06 0.52
CA GLY A 194 4.98 -5.94 1.03
C GLY A 194 4.43 -7.13 1.84
N GLN A 195 3.39 -6.90 2.63
CA GLN A 195 2.70 -7.96 3.39
C GLN A 195 1.95 -8.93 2.47
N LEU A 196 1.19 -8.42 1.50
CA LEU A 196 0.47 -9.21 0.50
C LEU A 196 1.41 -10.09 -0.32
N GLU A 197 2.51 -9.52 -0.83
CA GLU A 197 3.50 -10.26 -1.63
C GLU A 197 4.17 -11.38 -0.83
N ALA A 198 4.48 -11.13 0.45
CA ALA A 198 5.04 -12.15 1.33
C ALA A 198 4.03 -13.27 1.63
N ALA A 199 2.76 -12.93 1.84
CA ALA A 199 1.70 -13.92 2.00
C ALA A 199 1.55 -14.79 0.74
N ALA A 200 1.51 -14.18 -0.44
CA ALA A 200 1.40 -14.88 -1.72
C ALA A 200 2.62 -15.77 -2.00
N SER A 201 3.84 -15.29 -1.69
CA SER A 201 5.05 -16.10 -1.81
C SER A 201 5.04 -17.31 -0.85
N ALA A 202 4.64 -17.12 0.41
CA ALA A 202 4.53 -18.21 1.37
C ALA A 202 3.42 -19.20 1.01
N PHE A 203 2.32 -18.73 0.45
CA PHE A 203 1.21 -19.55 -0.02
C PHE A 203 1.64 -20.43 -1.21
N GLN A 204 2.29 -19.83 -2.21
CA GLN A 204 2.84 -20.56 -3.34
C GLN A 204 3.94 -21.56 -2.92
N GLY A 205 4.79 -21.18 -1.96
CA GLY A 205 5.81 -22.07 -1.40
C GLY A 205 5.27 -23.34 -0.74
N LYS A 206 3.97 -23.38 -0.43
CA LYS A 206 3.25 -24.57 0.06
C LYS A 206 2.57 -25.37 -1.05
N GLY A 207 2.87 -25.08 -2.31
CA GLY A 207 2.34 -25.79 -3.48
C GLY A 207 1.02 -25.23 -4.03
N HIS A 208 0.56 -24.09 -3.52
CA HIS A 208 -0.67 -23.46 -4.03
C HIS A 208 -0.42 -22.58 -5.26
N GLY A 209 -1.50 -22.30 -6.01
CA GLY A 209 -1.47 -21.39 -7.14
C GLY A 209 -1.25 -19.92 -6.77
N ARG A 210 -1.26 -19.05 -7.79
CA ARG A 210 -1.09 -17.59 -7.62
C ARG A 210 -2.24 -16.96 -6.85
N VAL A 211 -1.96 -15.91 -6.09
CA VAL A 211 -2.99 -15.12 -5.41
C VAL A 211 -3.50 -14.01 -6.33
N SER A 212 -4.81 -13.94 -6.51
CA SER A 212 -5.45 -12.99 -7.41
C SER A 212 -5.90 -11.76 -6.65
N VAL A 213 -5.32 -10.60 -6.99
CA VAL A 213 -5.53 -9.32 -6.30
C VAL A 213 -6.45 -8.46 -7.14
N GLY A 214 -7.50 -7.94 -6.50
CA GLY A 214 -8.47 -7.02 -7.08
C GLY A 214 -8.20 -5.61 -6.58
N ASP A 215 -9.25 -4.94 -6.14
CA ASP A 215 -9.17 -3.56 -5.71
C ASP A 215 -8.33 -3.40 -4.42
N VAL A 216 -7.55 -2.33 -4.40
CA VAL A 216 -6.71 -1.90 -3.29
C VAL A 216 -6.97 -0.42 -2.99
N SER A 217 -6.60 0.45 -3.92
CA SER A 217 -6.99 1.85 -4.01
C SER A 217 -6.51 2.47 -5.33
N ARG A 218 -6.88 3.72 -5.61
CA ARG A 218 -6.28 4.50 -6.69
C ARG A 218 -4.83 4.92 -6.35
N GLU A 219 -4.02 5.28 -7.35
CA GLU A 219 -2.59 5.67 -7.19
C GLU A 219 -2.35 6.80 -6.16
N HIS A 220 -3.35 7.64 -5.93
CA HIS A 220 -3.31 8.72 -4.95
C HIS A 220 -4.40 8.58 -3.89
N GLY A 221 -4.95 7.38 -3.74
CA GLY A 221 -6.11 7.12 -2.91
C GLY A 221 -7.40 7.78 -3.41
N GLY A 222 -8.39 7.83 -2.53
CA GLY A 222 -9.71 8.37 -2.78
C GLY A 222 -10.73 7.34 -3.26
N ASP A 223 -11.98 7.79 -3.33
CA ASP A 223 -13.15 6.93 -3.42
C ASP A 223 -13.15 6.06 -4.69
N ILE A 224 -13.38 4.77 -4.48
CA ILE A 224 -13.77 3.85 -5.53
C ILE A 224 -15.29 3.68 -5.43
N PRO A 225 -16.07 4.02 -6.48
CA PRO A 225 -17.52 3.87 -6.46
C PRO A 225 -17.93 2.46 -6.02
N LEU A 226 -18.90 2.37 -5.10
CA LEU A 226 -19.39 1.13 -4.47
C LEU A 226 -18.38 0.39 -3.57
N HIS A 227 -17.14 0.88 -3.41
CA HIS A 227 -16.05 0.26 -2.63
C HIS A 227 -15.45 1.26 -1.63
N ALA A 228 -16.28 1.78 -0.72
CA ALA A 228 -16.03 2.90 0.21
C ALA A 228 -14.93 2.68 1.28
N THR A 229 -14.09 1.67 1.11
CA THR A 229 -12.95 1.44 1.99
C THR A 229 -11.63 1.40 1.23
N HIS A 230 -11.64 1.19 -0.09
CA HIS A 230 -10.44 1.10 -0.93
C HIS A 230 -9.88 2.49 -1.27
N GLU A 231 -9.65 3.31 -0.24
CA GLU A 231 -9.32 4.72 -0.38
C GLU A 231 -7.87 5.03 -0.07
N VAL A 232 -7.24 4.26 0.82
CA VAL A 232 -5.92 4.62 1.38
C VAL A 232 -4.86 3.55 1.19
N GLY A 233 -5.13 2.56 0.34
CA GLY A 233 -4.16 1.53 -0.01
C GLY A 233 -3.84 0.55 1.11
N LEU A 234 -4.79 0.33 2.04
CA LEU A 234 -4.70 -0.61 3.16
C LEU A 234 -5.80 -1.67 3.15
N ASP A 235 -6.81 -1.53 2.31
CA ASP A 235 -7.80 -2.58 2.04
C ASP A 235 -7.41 -3.28 0.73
N VAL A 236 -7.56 -4.60 0.66
CA VAL A 236 -7.17 -5.41 -0.50
C VAL A 236 -8.22 -6.49 -0.72
N ASP A 237 -8.79 -6.52 -1.92
CA ASP A 237 -9.65 -7.62 -2.35
C ASP A 237 -8.84 -8.73 -2.99
N ILE A 238 -9.18 -9.97 -2.63
CA ILE A 238 -8.49 -11.16 -3.10
C ILE A 238 -9.56 -12.20 -3.47
N ARG A 239 -9.53 -12.73 -4.70
CA ARG A 239 -10.45 -13.83 -5.07
C ARG A 239 -10.22 -15.04 -4.16
N LEU A 240 -11.31 -15.76 -3.92
CA LEU A 240 -11.23 -17.06 -3.25
C LEU A 240 -10.37 -18.04 -4.05
N ILE A 241 -9.75 -18.98 -3.32
CA ILE A 241 -8.95 -20.02 -3.96
C ILE A 241 -9.88 -21.07 -4.56
N ARG A 242 -9.50 -21.53 -5.75
CA ARG A 242 -10.22 -22.56 -6.51
C ARG A 242 -9.47 -23.88 -6.45
N ASP A 243 -10.22 -24.97 -6.50
CA ASP A 243 -9.70 -26.36 -6.51
C ASP A 243 -8.75 -26.65 -7.69
N ALA A 244 -8.97 -26.00 -8.84
CA ALA A 244 -8.11 -26.10 -10.02
C ALA A 244 -6.95 -25.08 -10.05
N GLY A 245 -6.82 -24.20 -9.05
CA GLY A 245 -5.74 -23.20 -8.98
C GLY A 245 -5.80 -22.10 -10.06
N ASP A 246 -6.94 -21.92 -10.71
CA ASP A 246 -7.14 -21.01 -11.85
C ASP A 246 -7.86 -19.69 -11.48
N GLN A 247 -7.82 -19.29 -10.20
CA GLN A 247 -8.40 -18.03 -9.67
C GLN A 247 -7.99 -16.75 -10.42
N CYS A 248 -6.81 -16.76 -11.07
CA CYS A 248 -6.37 -15.65 -11.92
C CYS A 248 -7.18 -15.48 -13.21
N ARG A 249 -7.90 -16.52 -13.63
CA ARG A 249 -8.75 -16.49 -14.84
C ARG A 249 -10.20 -16.37 -14.43
N TRP A 250 -10.64 -17.17 -13.46
CA TRP A 250 -12.05 -17.31 -13.13
C TRP A 250 -12.33 -17.03 -11.65
N GLY A 251 -13.44 -16.32 -11.39
CA GLY A 251 -13.95 -16.12 -10.03
C GLY A 251 -14.60 -17.39 -9.47
N THR A 252 -14.92 -17.39 -8.18
CA THR A 252 -15.77 -18.40 -7.56
C THR A 252 -16.57 -17.78 -6.41
N ASN A 253 -17.51 -18.52 -5.86
CA ASN A 253 -18.31 -18.13 -4.71
C ASN A 253 -18.28 -19.26 -3.67
N ARG A 254 -18.39 -18.94 -2.38
CA ARG A 254 -18.39 -19.94 -1.29
C ARG A 254 -19.42 -21.07 -1.45
N LEU A 255 -20.49 -20.84 -2.23
CA LEU A 255 -21.55 -21.81 -2.51
C LEU A 255 -21.25 -22.73 -3.71
N TRP A 256 -20.21 -22.44 -4.48
CA TRP A 256 -19.92 -23.16 -5.71
C TRP A 256 -18.93 -24.31 -5.44
N SER A 257 -19.05 -25.39 -6.19
CA SER A 257 -18.19 -26.58 -6.04
C SER A 257 -16.71 -26.30 -6.31
N THR A 258 -16.40 -25.29 -7.13
CA THR A 258 -15.03 -24.88 -7.45
C THR A 258 -14.31 -24.16 -6.30
N TYR A 259 -15.01 -23.78 -5.23
CA TYR A 259 -14.40 -23.10 -4.09
C TYR A 259 -13.62 -24.07 -3.19
N ASP A 260 -12.30 -23.83 -3.07
CA ASP A 260 -11.45 -24.58 -2.14
C ASP A 260 -11.33 -23.85 -0.81
N ARG A 261 -12.17 -24.27 0.15
CA ARG A 261 -12.14 -23.78 1.53
C ARG A 261 -10.82 -24.05 2.23
N SER A 262 -10.21 -25.22 1.99
CA SER A 262 -8.97 -25.61 2.67
C SER A 262 -7.81 -24.72 2.24
N ALA A 263 -7.67 -24.49 0.93
CA ALA A 263 -6.66 -23.59 0.39
C ALA A 263 -6.94 -22.13 0.78
N THR A 264 -8.19 -21.68 0.77
CA THR A 264 -8.57 -20.33 1.25
C THR A 264 -8.22 -20.13 2.73
N ARG A 265 -8.46 -21.13 3.58
CA ARG A 265 -8.02 -21.13 4.98
C ARG A 265 -6.50 -20.98 5.11
N GLN A 266 -5.74 -21.68 4.26
CA GLN A 266 -4.28 -21.61 4.26
C GLN A 266 -3.77 -20.23 3.80
N LEU A 267 -4.43 -19.61 2.82
CA LEU A 267 -4.13 -18.24 2.39
C LEU A 267 -4.38 -17.24 3.52
N ILE A 268 -5.52 -17.31 4.23
CA ILE A 268 -5.82 -16.42 5.37
C ILE A 268 -4.75 -16.54 6.45
N LYS A 269 -4.30 -17.77 6.76
CA LYS A 269 -3.21 -18.00 7.71
C LYS A 269 -1.89 -17.41 7.21
N ALA A 270 -1.59 -17.53 5.92
CA ALA A 270 -0.39 -16.92 5.32
C ALA A 270 -0.43 -15.38 5.38
N ILE A 271 -1.59 -14.77 5.11
CA ILE A 271 -1.81 -13.32 5.23
C ILE A 271 -1.49 -12.84 6.65
N ARG A 272 -2.11 -13.46 7.67
CA ARG A 272 -1.86 -13.08 9.08
C ARG A 272 -0.41 -13.31 9.51
N ALA A 273 0.22 -14.39 9.03
CA ALA A 273 1.62 -14.69 9.35
C ALA A 273 2.61 -13.71 8.71
N ALA A 274 2.32 -13.21 7.50
CA ALA A 274 3.13 -12.21 6.81
C ALA A 274 3.00 -10.80 7.41
N ALA A 275 1.93 -10.57 8.19
CA ALA A 275 1.49 -9.29 8.73
C ALA A 275 1.22 -9.34 10.25
N PRO A 276 2.20 -9.77 11.09
CA PRO A 276 1.95 -10.04 12.50
C PRO A 276 1.57 -8.77 13.26
N GLY A 277 0.31 -8.67 13.67
CA GLY A 277 -0.25 -7.50 14.34
C GLY A 277 -0.60 -6.35 13.40
N HIS A 278 -0.65 -6.59 12.09
CA HIS A 278 -0.94 -5.60 11.04
C HIS A 278 -2.13 -6.00 10.14
N VAL A 279 -2.94 -6.99 10.55
CA VAL A 279 -4.23 -7.31 9.92
C VAL A 279 -5.34 -6.95 10.89
N LYS A 280 -6.14 -5.94 10.56
CA LYS A 280 -7.25 -5.47 11.40
C LYS A 280 -8.44 -6.42 11.34
N LEU A 281 -8.82 -6.82 10.13
CA LEU A 281 -9.93 -7.72 9.87
C LEU A 281 -9.78 -8.37 8.50
N ILE A 282 -10.52 -9.47 8.31
CA ILE A 282 -10.72 -10.10 7.00
C ILE A 282 -12.21 -10.37 6.88
N TYR A 283 -12.90 -9.76 5.91
CA TYR A 283 -14.30 -10.13 5.63
C TYR A 283 -14.36 -11.26 4.62
N PHE A 284 -15.19 -12.25 4.93
CA PHE A 284 -15.57 -13.35 4.05
C PHE A 284 -16.62 -14.22 4.72
N ASN A 285 -17.67 -14.58 3.96
CA ASN A 285 -18.92 -15.11 4.49
C ASN A 285 -19.01 -16.64 4.56
N ASP A 286 -17.89 -17.36 4.51
CA ASP A 286 -17.89 -18.80 4.78
C ASP A 286 -18.14 -19.09 6.27
N PRO A 287 -19.25 -19.78 6.62
CA PRO A 287 -19.62 -19.98 8.02
C PRO A 287 -18.62 -20.84 8.80
N VAL A 288 -17.88 -21.73 8.13
CA VAL A 288 -16.85 -22.55 8.77
C VAL A 288 -15.66 -21.69 9.14
N LEU A 289 -15.19 -20.83 8.23
CA LEU A 289 -14.05 -19.94 8.51
C LEU A 289 -14.39 -18.84 9.53
N ILE A 290 -15.65 -18.40 9.57
CA ILE A 290 -16.17 -17.52 10.63
C ILE A 290 -16.15 -18.23 11.98
N ASN A 291 -16.67 -19.47 12.06
CA ASN A 291 -16.69 -20.25 13.31
C ASN A 291 -15.27 -20.58 13.82
N GLU A 292 -14.28 -20.67 12.92
CA GLU A 292 -12.86 -20.79 13.26
C GLU A 292 -12.21 -19.47 13.71
N GLY A 293 -12.93 -18.34 13.67
CA GLY A 293 -12.41 -17.02 14.02
C GLY A 293 -11.44 -16.43 13.01
N LEU A 294 -11.40 -16.96 11.77
CA LEU A 294 -10.46 -16.51 10.75
C LEU A 294 -10.97 -15.28 9.99
N THR A 295 -12.28 -15.20 9.76
CA THR A 295 -12.96 -14.15 8.99
C THR A 295 -14.17 -13.61 9.73
N THR A 296 -14.71 -12.48 9.25
CA THR A 296 -15.90 -11.83 9.79
C THR A 296 -16.94 -11.69 8.69
N TRP A 297 -18.22 -11.87 9.04
CA TRP A 297 -19.31 -11.68 8.09
C TRP A 297 -19.48 -10.20 7.74
N TYR A 298 -19.67 -9.91 6.45
CA TYR A 298 -20.14 -8.62 5.96
C TYR A 298 -20.89 -8.82 4.64
N ALA A 299 -22.00 -8.10 4.44
CA ALA A 299 -22.82 -8.26 3.23
C ALA A 299 -21.97 -8.09 1.94
N GLY A 300 -22.18 -8.95 0.94
CA GLY A 300 -21.47 -8.87 -0.35
C GLY A 300 -20.10 -9.54 -0.42
N HIS A 301 -19.65 -10.25 0.63
CA HIS A 301 -18.32 -10.89 0.67
C HIS A 301 -18.41 -12.42 0.54
N ASP A 302 -19.16 -12.90 -0.44
CA ASP A 302 -19.34 -14.33 -0.70
C ASP A 302 -18.38 -14.90 -1.77
N ASP A 303 -17.68 -14.03 -2.49
CA ASP A 303 -16.85 -14.32 -3.68
C ASP A 303 -15.42 -13.78 -3.61
N HIS A 304 -15.05 -13.08 -2.52
CA HIS A 304 -13.71 -12.59 -2.28
C HIS A 304 -13.40 -12.48 -0.77
N LEU A 305 -12.11 -12.42 -0.46
CA LEU A 305 -11.60 -11.96 0.83
C LEU A 305 -11.36 -10.45 0.74
N HIS A 306 -11.94 -9.70 1.66
CA HIS A 306 -11.56 -8.30 1.89
C HIS A 306 -10.57 -8.25 3.04
N VAL A 307 -9.31 -7.92 2.78
CA VAL A 307 -8.26 -7.85 3.81
C VAL A 307 -8.01 -6.39 4.15
N ARG A 308 -8.26 -6.01 5.41
CA ARG A 308 -7.82 -4.71 5.94
C ARG A 308 -6.52 -4.85 6.70
N TYR A 309 -5.45 -4.29 6.14
CA TYR A 309 -4.23 -4.04 6.87
C TYR A 309 -4.37 -2.84 7.80
N CYS A 310 -3.54 -2.78 8.83
CA CYS A 310 -3.47 -1.66 9.75
C CYS A 310 -2.03 -1.30 10.09
N GLU A 311 -1.86 -0.08 10.60
CA GLU A 311 -0.61 0.45 11.09
C GLU A 311 -0.77 0.96 12.52
N ARG A 312 0.21 0.68 13.39
CA ARG A 312 0.15 1.07 14.82
C ARG A 312 -0.03 2.57 15.04
N SER A 313 0.53 3.36 14.13
CA SER A 313 0.50 4.82 14.17
C SER A 313 -0.10 5.36 12.87
N TYR A 314 -1.37 5.02 12.62
CA TYR A 314 -2.15 5.56 11.52
C TYR A 314 -3.15 6.63 11.98
N GLU A 315 -3.33 7.68 11.17
CA GLU A 315 -4.19 8.81 11.51
C GLU A 315 -5.68 8.41 11.59
N ILE A 316 -6.14 7.60 10.65
CA ILE A 316 -7.53 7.13 10.58
C ILE A 316 -7.73 5.91 11.50
N ALA A 317 -8.64 6.01 12.47
CA ALA A 317 -8.87 4.99 13.49
C ALA A 317 -9.17 3.59 12.93
N ARG A 318 -9.88 3.50 11.79
CA ARG A 318 -10.22 2.22 11.15
C ARG A 318 -9.01 1.42 10.66
N TYR A 319 -7.89 2.09 10.41
CA TYR A 319 -6.63 1.52 9.95
C TYR A 319 -5.56 1.52 11.05
N ARG A 320 -5.93 1.82 12.30
CA ARG A 320 -5.02 1.75 13.44
C ARG A 320 -5.06 0.35 14.06
N CYS A 321 -3.90 -0.27 14.21
CA CYS A 321 -3.73 -1.38 15.15
C CYS A 321 -3.58 -0.79 16.56
#